data_AF-A0A2V7KA49-F1
#
_entry.id   AF-A0A2V7KA49-F1
#
_cell.length_a   1.000
_cell.length_b   1.000
_cell.length_c   1.000
_cell.angle_alpha   90.00
_cell.angle_beta   90.00
_cell.angle_gamma   90.00
#
_symmetry.space_group_name_H-M   'P 1'
#
loop_
_entity.id
_entity.type
_entity.pdbx_description
1 polymer ?
#
loop_
_entity_poly.entity_id
_entity_poly.type
_entity_poly.pdbx_seq_one_letter_code
_entity_poly.pdbx_strand_id
1 'polypeptide(L)'
;MRSLPGTGIFSEATDRWGTLRCRDAEISRVVDILLRQGKNNAALVGKAGVGKTAIVEGLAQRIASGEVPPALKDARLLGLDHVSMLAGTSFRGQYEDRIRRLVQALQADRNLILFVDELHNLIGQGTAMGAAMDAANMLKPALVRGDIRVIGATTGEEYNKWIKTDPALERRFQPVTIEELDAIQTWEVLVARRPRLERHHAVAILDDALKAAIVLTDRFVPDRARPDKAIDVLDEACAHAQATARVSPELDKLIRDRKKVEALIRRGLTEEEGTTPEEPMPDLATVLQRFGEEIEELLGGRPAGRTAETAAPEKENRPSDRQAVRPSLEDQRIDLDRRLRAELERQGLVVTGKEVGRVVGQAVGKGIEWTG
;
A
#
# COMPACT_ATOMS: atom_id res chain seq x y z
N MET A 1 -6.76 17.24 -13.95
CA MET A 1 -5.51 17.91 -13.51
C MET A 1 -4.55 16.83 -13.04
N ARG A 2 -3.45 16.56 -13.78
CA ARG A 2 -2.48 15.48 -13.47
C ARG A 2 -1.86 15.71 -12.08
N SER A 3 -1.61 14.63 -11.33
CA SER A 3 -0.93 14.68 -10.02
C SER A 3 0.38 15.47 -10.12
N LEU A 4 0.60 16.42 -9.23
CA LEU A 4 1.88 17.13 -9.16
C LEU A 4 2.99 16.11 -8.76
N PRO A 5 4.18 16.16 -9.36
CA PRO A 5 5.26 15.25 -9.01
C PRO A 5 5.63 15.37 -7.53
N GLY A 6 5.65 14.23 -6.82
CA GLY A 6 5.88 14.16 -5.36
C GLY A 6 4.62 14.24 -4.50
N THR A 7 3.42 14.34 -5.11
CA THR A 7 2.14 14.21 -4.39
C THR A 7 1.38 12.96 -4.84
N GLY A 8 1.07 12.08 -3.88
CA GLY A 8 0.15 10.96 -4.08
C GLY A 8 -1.26 11.39 -3.72
N ILE A 9 -2.23 11.18 -4.61
CA ILE A 9 -3.64 11.38 -4.29
C ILE A 9 -4.12 10.17 -3.51
N PHE A 10 -4.53 10.37 -2.26
CA PHE A 10 -5.01 9.28 -1.41
C PHE A 10 -6.30 8.64 -1.97
N SER A 11 -7.11 9.38 -2.73
CA SER A 11 -8.38 8.90 -3.28
C SER A 11 -8.25 7.94 -4.48
N GLU A 12 -7.07 7.81 -5.10
CA GLU A 12 -6.85 6.89 -6.24
C GLU A 12 -6.35 5.49 -5.80
N ALA A 13 -6.25 5.26 -4.48
CA ALA A 13 -5.63 4.06 -3.90
C ALA A 13 -6.58 3.27 -2.98
N THR A 14 -7.89 3.43 -3.10
CA THR A 14 -8.90 2.75 -2.26
C THR A 14 -8.76 1.23 -2.25
N ASP A 15 -8.47 0.60 -3.40
CA ASP A 15 -8.23 -0.86 -3.49
C ASP A 15 -6.84 -1.30 -2.96
N ARG A 16 -5.91 -0.36 -2.79
CA ARG A 16 -4.55 -0.67 -2.28
C ARG A 16 -4.54 -0.79 -0.77
N TRP A 17 -5.55 -0.32 -0.07
CA TRP A 17 -5.55 -0.24 1.39
C TRP A 17 -6.56 -1.23 1.93
N GLY A 18 -6.09 -2.18 2.72
CA GLY A 18 -6.97 -3.16 3.36
C GLY A 18 -8.04 -2.46 4.19
N THR A 19 -9.10 -3.18 4.54
CA THR A 19 -10.18 -2.63 5.34
C THR A 19 -9.66 -2.09 6.68
N LEU A 20 -9.87 -0.80 6.94
CA LEU A 20 -9.52 -0.20 8.22
C LEU A 20 -10.52 -0.62 9.29
N ARG A 21 -10.02 -0.88 10.50
CA ARG A 21 -10.82 -1.25 11.68
C ARG A 21 -10.39 -0.41 12.88
N CYS A 22 -11.32 -0.21 13.81
CA CYS A 22 -11.08 0.35 15.15
C CYS A 22 -10.52 1.79 15.19
N ARG A 23 -10.77 2.63 14.18
CA ARG A 23 -10.30 4.03 14.14
C ARG A 23 -11.41 5.06 13.80
N ASP A 24 -12.66 4.66 13.96
CA ASP A 24 -13.81 5.47 13.55
C ASP A 24 -13.97 6.76 14.35
N ALA A 25 -13.65 6.72 15.65
CA ALA A 25 -13.73 7.88 16.53
C ALA A 25 -12.68 8.93 16.13
N GLU A 26 -11.45 8.51 15.84
CA GLU A 26 -10.36 9.40 15.45
C GLU A 26 -10.58 9.98 14.06
N ILE A 27 -11.09 9.19 13.10
CA ILE A 27 -11.49 9.71 11.77
C ILE A 27 -12.60 10.75 11.92
N SER A 28 -13.63 10.47 12.71
CA SER A 28 -14.72 11.41 12.95
C SER A 28 -14.22 12.69 13.62
N ARG A 29 -13.27 12.57 14.55
CA ARG A 29 -12.61 13.71 15.18
C ARG A 29 -11.80 14.55 14.18
N VAL A 30 -11.10 13.92 13.24
CA VAL A 30 -10.39 14.62 12.16
C VAL A 30 -11.38 15.36 11.27
N VAL A 31 -12.51 14.75 10.90
CA VAL A 31 -13.60 15.40 10.15
C VAL A 31 -14.10 16.64 10.88
N ASP A 32 -14.41 16.53 12.18
CA ASP A 32 -14.86 17.66 12.98
C ASP A 32 -13.87 18.82 12.93
N ILE A 33 -12.57 18.53 13.05
CA ILE A 33 -11.49 19.52 13.01
C ILE A 33 -11.44 20.23 11.65
N LEU A 34 -11.47 19.46 10.56
CA LEU A 34 -11.38 20.00 9.19
C LEU A 34 -12.56 20.91 8.80
N LEU A 35 -13.70 20.77 9.49
CA LEU A 35 -14.91 21.58 9.30
C LEU A 35 -14.93 22.87 10.13
N ARG A 36 -13.98 23.06 11.06
CA ARG A 36 -13.94 24.27 11.90
C ARG A 36 -13.59 25.51 11.06
N GLN A 37 -14.13 26.65 11.48
CA GLN A 37 -13.75 27.98 10.95
C GLN A 37 -12.32 28.38 11.36
N GLY A 38 -11.82 27.87 12.50
CA GLY A 38 -10.46 28.11 13.00
C GLY A 38 -9.93 26.89 13.75
N LYS A 39 -8.60 26.75 13.84
CA LYS A 39 -7.92 25.49 14.23
C LYS A 39 -8.37 24.30 13.39
N ASN A 40 -8.37 24.50 12.07
CA ASN A 40 -8.83 23.56 11.07
C ASN A 40 -7.72 22.67 10.48
N ASN A 41 -6.56 22.62 11.14
CA ASN A 41 -5.52 21.65 10.86
C ASN A 41 -5.50 20.59 11.96
N ALA A 42 -5.47 19.32 11.59
CA ALA A 42 -5.40 18.22 12.53
C ALA A 42 -3.95 17.78 12.73
N ALA A 43 -3.52 17.62 13.98
CA ALA A 43 -2.26 16.96 14.31
C ALA A 43 -2.56 15.61 14.95
N LEU A 44 -2.27 14.52 14.24
CA LEU A 44 -2.34 13.15 14.75
C LEU A 44 -1.11 12.91 15.62
N VAL A 45 -1.31 12.83 16.93
CA VAL A 45 -0.23 12.76 17.92
C VAL A 45 -0.27 11.40 18.61
N GLY A 46 0.79 10.60 18.47
CA GLY A 46 0.88 9.29 19.10
C GLY A 46 2.22 8.62 18.85
N LYS A 47 2.49 7.49 19.52
CA LYS A 47 3.73 6.71 19.33
C LYS A 47 3.91 6.27 17.86
N ALA A 48 5.12 5.92 17.47
CA ALA A 48 5.34 5.26 16.19
C ALA A 48 4.62 3.89 16.18
N GLY A 49 4.05 3.49 15.04
CA GLY A 49 3.36 2.21 14.90
C GLY A 49 1.89 2.16 15.35
N VAL A 50 1.32 3.22 15.94
CA VAL A 50 -0.10 3.23 16.35
C VAL A 50 -1.10 3.30 15.17
N GLY A 51 -0.63 3.54 13.94
CA GLY A 51 -1.50 3.63 12.76
C GLY A 51 -2.03 5.04 12.46
N LYS A 52 -1.21 6.08 12.66
CA LYS A 52 -1.57 7.47 12.30
C LYS A 52 -1.91 7.62 10.81
N THR A 53 -1.09 7.05 9.93
CA THR A 53 -1.33 7.05 8.47
C THR A 53 -2.61 6.30 8.11
N ALA A 54 -2.93 5.22 8.82
CA ALA A 54 -4.14 4.44 8.61
C ALA A 54 -5.43 5.26 8.85
N ILE A 55 -5.41 6.22 9.78
CA ILE A 55 -6.55 7.15 9.99
C ILE A 55 -6.78 8.02 8.74
N VAL A 56 -5.71 8.47 8.09
CA VAL A 56 -5.80 9.30 6.89
C VAL A 56 -6.25 8.48 5.69
N GLU A 57 -5.79 7.23 5.58
CA GLU A 57 -6.30 6.25 4.62
C GLU A 57 -7.80 6.00 4.82
N GLY A 58 -8.24 5.82 6.06
CA GLY A 58 -9.66 5.66 6.41
C GLY A 58 -10.50 6.89 6.06
N LEU A 59 -9.98 8.10 6.32
CA LEU A 59 -10.65 9.33 5.91
C LEU A 59 -10.80 9.39 4.38
N ALA A 60 -9.76 9.03 3.63
CA ALA A 60 -9.82 8.99 2.18
C ALA A 60 -10.85 7.97 1.66
N GLN A 61 -10.94 6.79 2.30
CA GLN A 61 -11.97 5.79 2.00
C GLN A 61 -13.38 6.35 2.24
N ARG A 62 -13.60 7.06 3.36
CA ARG A 62 -14.89 7.71 3.65
C ARG A 62 -15.24 8.82 2.66
N ILE A 63 -14.25 9.62 2.25
CA ILE A 63 -14.46 10.65 1.21
C ILE A 63 -14.86 9.99 -0.11
N ALA A 64 -14.14 8.95 -0.54
CA ALA A 64 -14.41 8.25 -1.79
C ALA A 64 -15.78 7.55 -1.82
N SER A 65 -16.22 7.00 -0.69
CA SER A 65 -17.55 6.38 -0.53
C SER A 65 -18.69 7.40 -0.31
N GLY A 66 -18.37 8.68 -0.11
CA GLY A 66 -19.36 9.72 0.21
C GLY A 66 -19.86 9.66 1.65
N GLU A 67 -19.25 8.87 2.53
CA GLU A 67 -19.51 8.75 3.97
C GLU A 67 -18.89 9.91 4.78
N VAL A 68 -18.96 11.11 4.23
CA VAL A 68 -18.50 12.36 4.87
C VAL A 68 -19.56 13.45 4.73
N PRO A 69 -19.56 14.47 5.61
CA PRO A 69 -20.44 15.61 5.48
C PRO A 69 -20.30 16.30 4.11
N PRO A 70 -21.38 16.94 3.58
CA PRO A 70 -21.37 17.56 2.25
C PRO A 70 -20.16 18.47 1.98
N ALA A 71 -19.69 19.20 2.99
CA ALA A 71 -18.54 20.11 2.90
C ALA A 71 -17.19 19.41 2.64
N LEU A 72 -17.11 18.08 2.75
CA LEU A 72 -15.90 17.29 2.47
C LEU A 72 -16.08 16.28 1.32
N LYS A 73 -17.24 16.23 0.66
CA LYS A 73 -17.49 15.26 -0.41
C LYS A 73 -16.53 15.43 -1.59
N ASP A 74 -16.20 16.67 -1.93
CA ASP A 74 -15.27 16.99 -3.01
C ASP A 74 -13.81 17.14 -2.52
N ALA A 75 -13.56 16.84 -1.24
CA ALA A 75 -12.23 16.98 -0.68
C ALA A 75 -11.25 15.98 -1.31
N ARG A 76 -10.00 16.40 -1.50
CA ARG A 76 -8.94 15.53 -2.02
C ARG A 76 -7.74 15.56 -1.07
N LEU A 77 -7.38 14.38 -0.58
CA LEU A 77 -6.23 14.18 0.28
C LEU A 77 -4.95 13.99 -0.55
N LEU A 78 -3.96 14.85 -0.32
CA LEU A 78 -2.66 14.83 -1.00
C LEU A 78 -1.57 14.45 0.00
N GLY A 79 -0.90 13.32 -0.21
CA GLY A 79 0.28 12.96 0.56
C GLY A 79 1.51 13.72 0.09
N LEU A 80 2.24 14.32 1.02
CA LEU A 80 3.57 14.83 0.76
C LEU A 80 4.62 13.74 1.00
N ASP A 81 5.33 13.34 -0.06
CA ASP A 81 6.54 12.53 0.07
C ASP A 81 7.76 13.41 -0.21
N HIS A 82 8.41 13.85 0.86
CA HIS A 82 9.59 14.69 0.79
C HIS A 82 10.77 14.00 0.07
N VAL A 83 10.88 12.68 0.16
CA VAL A 83 11.96 11.90 -0.50
C VAL A 83 11.74 11.90 -2.01
N SER A 84 10.52 11.60 -2.45
CA SER A 84 10.17 11.66 -3.89
C SER A 84 10.29 13.07 -4.47
N MET A 85 10.11 14.11 -3.66
CA MET A 85 10.29 15.49 -4.12
C MET A 85 11.77 15.85 -4.36
N LEU A 86 12.70 15.24 -3.61
CA LEU A 86 14.14 15.38 -3.77
C LEU A 86 14.68 14.49 -4.91
N ALA A 87 14.00 13.39 -5.22
CA ALA A 87 14.36 12.51 -6.31
C ALA A 87 14.27 13.24 -7.68
N GLY A 88 15.38 13.20 -8.43
CA GLY A 88 15.50 13.82 -9.75
C GLY A 88 15.67 15.35 -9.75
N THR A 89 15.87 15.99 -8.59
CA THR A 89 16.27 17.41 -8.54
C THR A 89 17.77 17.52 -8.36
N SER A 90 18.49 17.91 -9.42
CA SER A 90 19.94 18.16 -9.34
C SER A 90 20.28 19.49 -8.64
N PHE A 91 19.27 20.34 -8.40
CA PHE A 91 19.42 21.69 -7.85
C PHE A 91 18.35 22.02 -6.80
N ARG A 92 18.79 22.60 -5.67
CA ARG A 92 17.97 23.11 -4.55
C ARG A 92 16.75 23.94 -4.99
N GLY A 93 16.92 24.81 -5.99
CA GLY A 93 15.84 25.67 -6.50
C GLY A 93 14.64 24.92 -7.11
N GLN A 94 14.86 23.73 -7.68
CA GLN A 94 13.75 22.94 -8.24
C GLN A 94 12.84 22.37 -7.15
N TYR A 95 13.40 22.03 -5.99
CA TYR A 95 12.64 21.58 -4.84
C TYR A 95 11.78 22.71 -4.26
N GLU A 96 12.36 23.90 -4.08
CA GLU A 96 11.63 25.09 -3.64
C GLU A 96 10.49 25.45 -4.60
N ASP A 97 10.74 25.42 -5.91
CA ASP A 97 9.71 25.67 -6.92
C ASP A 97 8.56 24.66 -6.84
N ARG A 98 8.86 23.38 -6.57
CA ARG A 98 7.82 22.36 -6.38
C ARG A 98 6.99 22.62 -5.13
N ILE A 99 7.61 22.96 -4.00
CA ILE A 99 6.91 23.33 -2.76
C ILE A 99 6.07 24.59 -2.98
N ARG A 100 6.61 25.60 -3.68
CA ARG A 100 5.87 26.83 -4.00
C ARG A 100 4.61 26.54 -4.80
N ARG A 101 4.72 25.71 -5.84
CA ARG A 101 3.57 25.30 -6.67
C ARG A 101 2.56 24.50 -5.87
N LEU A 102 3.02 23.63 -4.96
CA LEU A 102 2.14 22.90 -4.05
C LEU A 102 1.35 23.86 -3.15
N VAL A 103 2.03 24.82 -2.51
CA VAL A 103 1.38 25.83 -1.67
C VAL A 103 0.37 26.65 -2.47
N GLN A 104 0.73 27.11 -3.67
CA GLN A 104 -0.17 27.85 -4.54
C GLN A 104 -1.42 27.04 -4.91
N ALA A 105 -1.26 25.74 -5.23
CA ALA A 105 -2.39 24.86 -5.51
C ALA A 105 -3.30 24.68 -4.28
N LEU A 106 -2.73 24.46 -3.10
CA LEU A 106 -3.48 24.32 -1.85
C LEU A 106 -4.22 25.62 -1.45
N GLN A 107 -3.65 26.78 -1.77
CA GLN A 107 -4.29 28.08 -1.52
C GLN A 107 -5.43 28.37 -2.51
N ALA A 108 -5.28 27.92 -3.77
CA ALA A 108 -6.27 28.13 -4.82
C ALA A 108 -7.50 27.23 -4.67
N ASP A 109 -7.32 26.01 -4.16
CA ASP A 109 -8.40 25.04 -3.98
C ASP A 109 -8.51 24.60 -2.52
N ARG A 110 -9.55 25.11 -1.85
CA ARG A 110 -9.83 24.77 -0.44
C ARG A 110 -10.18 23.30 -0.27
N ASN A 111 -10.64 22.59 -1.31
CA ASN A 111 -10.96 21.16 -1.23
C ASN A 111 -9.71 20.28 -1.13
N LEU A 112 -8.52 20.80 -1.43
CA LEU A 112 -7.28 20.08 -1.21
C LEU A 112 -6.90 20.08 0.28
N ILE A 113 -6.61 18.90 0.80
CA ILE A 113 -6.14 18.68 2.17
C ILE A 113 -4.78 18.01 2.06
N LEU A 114 -3.74 18.66 2.60
CA LEU A 114 -2.38 18.12 2.61
C LEU A 114 -2.21 17.17 3.79
N PHE A 115 -1.76 15.95 3.53
CA PHE A 115 -1.25 15.04 4.54
C PHE A 115 0.27 15.11 4.57
N VAL A 116 0.82 15.29 5.77
CA VAL A 116 2.26 15.26 6.03
C VAL A 116 2.54 14.22 7.09
N ASP A 117 3.23 13.15 6.70
CA ASP A 117 3.84 12.26 7.68
C ASP A 117 5.08 12.92 8.27
N GLU A 118 5.36 12.64 9.53
CA GLU A 118 6.43 13.29 10.29
C GLU A 118 6.41 14.82 10.16
N LEU A 119 5.28 15.44 10.53
CA LEU A 119 5.03 16.89 10.40
C LEU A 119 6.18 17.76 10.94
N HIS A 120 6.87 17.29 11.98
CA HIS A 120 8.02 17.96 12.55
C HIS A 120 9.22 18.09 11.59
N ASN A 121 9.36 17.25 10.58
CA ASN A 121 10.40 17.38 9.55
C ASN A 121 10.20 18.64 8.71
N LEU A 122 8.94 19.01 8.45
CA LEU A 122 8.61 20.23 7.72
C LEU A 122 8.61 21.48 8.60
N ILE A 123 8.60 21.36 9.93
CA ILE A 123 8.41 22.50 10.84
C ILE A 123 9.64 22.76 11.72
N GLY A 124 10.27 21.71 12.23
CA GLY A 124 11.25 21.73 13.31
C GLY A 124 12.68 21.35 12.92
N GLN A 125 12.89 20.50 11.91
CA GLN A 125 14.23 20.02 11.53
C GLN A 125 15.04 20.99 10.63
N GLY A 126 14.62 22.25 10.50
CA GLY A 126 15.30 23.29 9.72
C GLY A 126 16.70 23.69 10.19
N THR A 127 17.40 22.87 10.96
CA THR A 127 18.77 23.11 11.44
C THR A 127 19.77 21.98 11.12
N ALA A 128 19.32 20.76 10.81
CA ALA A 128 20.24 19.60 10.72
C ALA A 128 20.53 19.09 9.29
N MET A 129 19.65 19.34 8.31
CA MET A 129 19.87 18.90 6.92
C MET A 129 19.46 20.02 5.95
N GLY A 130 20.45 20.63 5.28
CA GLY A 130 20.32 21.86 4.48
C GLY A 130 19.33 21.86 3.30
N ALA A 131 18.60 20.76 3.05
CA ALA A 131 17.52 20.67 2.06
C ALA A 131 16.11 20.82 2.68
N ALA A 132 15.93 20.48 3.97
CA ALA A 132 14.67 20.67 4.69
C ALA A 132 14.45 22.12 5.16
N MET A 133 15.50 22.96 5.14
CA MET A 133 15.47 24.35 5.61
C MET A 133 14.47 25.24 4.84
N ASP A 134 14.26 25.01 3.53
CA ASP A 134 13.45 25.95 2.72
C ASP A 134 11.96 25.59 2.69
N ALA A 135 11.61 24.30 2.77
CA ALA A 135 10.20 23.89 2.75
C ALA A 135 9.43 24.42 3.97
N ALA A 136 10.06 24.41 5.15
CA ALA A 136 9.50 24.95 6.38
C ALA A 136 9.17 26.44 6.26
N ASN A 137 10.10 27.22 5.71
CA ASN A 137 9.94 28.66 5.51
C ASN A 137 8.86 29.00 4.47
N MET A 138 8.59 28.11 3.51
CA MET A 138 7.56 28.31 2.49
C MET A 138 6.17 27.87 2.95
N LEU A 139 6.06 26.78 3.72
CA LEU A 139 4.79 26.24 4.21
C LEU A 139 4.27 26.97 5.45
N LYS A 140 5.16 27.34 6.37
CA LYS A 140 4.79 27.96 7.66
C LYS A 140 3.93 29.23 7.49
N PRO A 141 4.23 30.16 6.56
CA PRO A 141 3.37 31.33 6.35
C PRO A 141 1.94 30.97 5.93
N ALA A 142 1.76 29.97 5.06
CA ALA A 142 0.44 29.53 4.60
C ALA A 142 -0.35 28.83 5.72
N LEU A 143 0.34 28.03 6.55
CA LEU A 143 -0.23 27.41 7.75
C LEU A 143 -0.68 28.45 8.77
N VAL A 144 0.17 29.44 9.07
CA VAL A 144 -0.11 30.49 10.07
C VAL A 144 -1.22 31.42 9.63
N ARG A 145 -1.32 31.71 8.32
CA ARG A 145 -2.47 32.48 7.78
C ARG A 145 -3.76 31.67 7.78
N GLY A 146 -3.68 30.34 7.71
CA GLY A 146 -4.85 29.46 7.60
C GLY A 146 -5.38 29.37 6.17
N ASP A 147 -4.50 29.60 5.18
CA ASP A 147 -4.88 29.55 3.76
C ASP A 147 -4.99 28.10 3.24
N ILE A 148 -4.38 27.15 3.95
CA ILE A 148 -4.32 25.73 3.58
C ILE A 148 -4.86 24.85 4.71
N ARG A 149 -5.37 23.65 4.37
CA ARG A 149 -5.80 22.63 5.32
C ARG A 149 -4.78 21.49 5.36
N VAL A 150 -4.33 21.13 6.56
CA VAL A 150 -3.29 20.12 6.77
C VAL A 150 -3.71 19.10 7.83
N ILE A 151 -3.43 17.84 7.56
CA ILE A 151 -3.38 16.75 8.53
C ILE A 151 -1.91 16.36 8.68
N GLY A 152 -1.34 16.52 9.87
CA GLY A 152 0.03 16.13 10.14
C GLY A 152 0.12 14.98 11.12
N ALA A 153 1.00 14.01 10.91
CA ALA A 153 1.31 12.95 11.86
C ALA A 153 2.65 13.21 12.55
N THR A 154 2.73 13.01 13.87
CA THR A 154 3.97 13.21 14.64
C THR A 154 3.93 12.43 15.96
N THR A 155 5.07 12.30 16.63
CA THR A 155 5.12 11.79 18.00
C THR A 155 4.73 12.86 19.02
N GLY A 156 4.35 12.44 20.24
CA GLY A 156 4.02 13.37 21.32
C GLY A 156 5.19 14.29 21.71
N GLU A 157 6.41 13.75 21.68
CA GLU A 157 7.63 14.49 22.00
C GLU A 157 7.90 15.59 20.97
N GLU A 158 7.86 15.24 19.68
CA GLU A 158 8.03 16.19 18.57
C GLU A 158 6.92 17.24 18.54
N TYR A 159 5.66 16.84 18.77
CA TYR A 159 4.54 17.78 18.83
C TYR A 159 4.78 18.84 19.91
N ASN A 160 5.17 18.41 21.11
CA ASN A 160 5.46 19.32 22.22
C ASN A 160 6.65 20.24 21.90
N LYS A 161 7.72 19.68 21.34
CA LYS A 161 8.95 20.41 21.02
C LYS A 161 8.77 21.44 19.90
N TRP A 162 8.05 21.11 18.84
CA TRP A 162 8.06 21.90 17.59
C TRP A 162 6.74 22.60 17.27
N ILE A 163 5.60 22.08 17.72
CA ILE A 163 4.28 22.65 17.38
C ILE A 163 3.70 23.39 18.57
N LYS A 164 3.64 22.74 19.74
CA LYS A 164 3.08 23.34 20.96
C LYS A 164 3.89 24.53 21.48
N THR A 165 5.20 24.52 21.26
CA THR A 165 6.09 25.60 21.70
C THR A 165 6.02 26.83 20.77
N ASP A 166 5.46 26.69 19.56
CA ASP A 166 5.31 27.81 18.60
C ASP A 166 3.88 28.40 18.68
N PRO A 167 3.70 29.63 19.19
CA PRO A 167 2.38 30.23 19.37
C PRO A 167 1.59 30.43 18.07
N ALA A 168 2.26 30.56 16.92
CA ALA A 168 1.61 30.76 15.64
C ALA A 168 1.02 29.44 15.12
N LEU A 169 1.72 28.33 15.33
CA LEU A 169 1.27 26.99 14.92
C LEU A 169 0.25 26.41 15.91
N GLU A 170 0.43 26.61 17.22
CA GLU A 170 -0.52 26.16 18.25
C GLU A 170 -1.92 26.74 18.04
N ARG A 171 -2.02 27.95 17.49
CA ARG A 171 -3.30 28.60 17.12
C ARG A 171 -3.96 28.00 15.89
N ARG A 172 -3.28 27.15 15.13
CA ARG A 172 -3.73 26.60 13.84
C ARG A 172 -3.94 25.10 13.86
N PHE A 173 -3.22 24.38 14.71
CA PHE A 173 -3.36 22.93 14.87
C PHE A 173 -4.25 22.57 16.06
N GLN A 174 -5.08 21.56 15.86
CA GLN A 174 -5.79 20.87 16.93
C GLN A 174 -5.20 19.46 17.06
N PRO A 175 -4.66 19.08 18.24
CA PRO A 175 -4.17 17.74 18.45
C PRO A 175 -5.32 16.73 18.51
N VAL A 176 -5.08 15.57 17.93
CA VAL A 176 -5.87 14.34 18.03
C VAL A 176 -4.93 13.29 18.59
N THR A 177 -5.09 12.96 19.87
CA THR A 177 -4.28 11.94 20.54
C THR A 177 -4.68 10.57 20.02
N ILE A 178 -3.72 9.83 19.48
CA ILE A 178 -3.90 8.49 18.97
C ILE A 178 -3.25 7.52 19.94
N GLU A 179 -4.10 6.81 20.66
CA GLU A 179 -3.66 5.79 21.60
C GLU A 179 -3.39 4.46 20.87
N GLU A 180 -2.55 3.66 21.52
CA GLU A 180 -2.30 2.28 21.12
C GLU A 180 -3.59 1.48 21.24
N LEU A 181 -3.89 0.65 20.23
CA LEU A 181 -5.07 -0.21 20.25
C LEU A 181 -4.99 -1.18 21.42
N ASP A 182 -6.14 -1.59 21.96
CA ASP A 182 -6.19 -2.69 22.92
C ASP A 182 -5.96 -4.05 22.21
N ALA A 183 -5.89 -5.14 22.99
CA ALA A 183 -5.64 -6.47 22.44
C ALA A 183 -6.77 -6.96 21.51
N ILE A 184 -8.03 -6.64 21.82
CA ILE A 184 -9.20 -7.05 21.06
C ILE A 184 -9.28 -6.27 19.74
N GLN A 185 -9.08 -4.95 19.80
CA GLN A 185 -8.99 -4.10 18.62
C GLN A 185 -7.82 -4.50 17.72
N THR A 186 -6.67 -4.84 18.31
CA THR A 186 -5.52 -5.33 17.54
C THR A 186 -5.85 -6.66 16.86
N TRP A 187 -6.56 -7.56 17.53
CA TRP A 187 -7.06 -8.81 16.93
C TRP A 187 -7.93 -8.53 15.70
N GLU A 188 -8.89 -7.62 15.78
CA GLU A 188 -9.74 -7.25 14.64
C GLU A 188 -8.92 -6.69 13.47
N VAL A 189 -7.91 -5.87 13.75
CA VAL A 189 -6.98 -5.36 12.73
C VAL A 189 -6.17 -6.50 12.09
N LEU A 190 -5.67 -7.45 12.87
CA LEU A 190 -4.92 -8.60 12.35
C LEU A 190 -5.81 -9.51 11.49
N VAL A 191 -7.04 -9.76 11.92
CA VAL A 191 -8.04 -10.51 11.12
C VAL A 191 -8.33 -9.81 9.79
N ALA A 192 -8.48 -8.49 9.80
CA ALA A 192 -8.68 -7.72 8.57
C ALA A 192 -7.45 -7.73 7.65
N ARG A 193 -6.23 -7.80 8.21
CA ARG A 193 -4.97 -7.86 7.45
C ARG A 193 -4.63 -9.26 6.94
N ARG A 194 -5.10 -10.32 7.62
CA ARG A 194 -4.79 -11.72 7.31
C ARG A 194 -4.92 -12.07 5.82
N PRO A 195 -6.05 -11.81 5.12
CA PRO A 195 -6.19 -12.21 3.72
C PRO A 195 -5.15 -11.57 2.79
N ARG A 196 -4.62 -10.39 3.15
CA ARG A 196 -3.57 -9.75 2.36
C ARG A 196 -2.21 -10.37 2.64
N LEU A 197 -1.90 -10.68 3.89
CA LEU A 197 -0.65 -11.34 4.29
C LEU A 197 -0.56 -12.75 3.70
N GLU A 198 -1.64 -13.54 3.82
CA GLU A 198 -1.73 -14.89 3.23
C GLU A 198 -1.53 -14.86 1.71
N ARG A 199 -2.16 -13.90 1.02
CA ARG A 199 -1.96 -13.69 -0.41
C ARG A 199 -0.55 -13.24 -0.75
N HIS A 200 0.06 -12.36 0.04
CA HIS A 200 1.39 -11.85 -0.26
C HIS A 200 2.45 -12.95 -0.16
N HIS A 201 2.40 -13.72 0.92
CA HIS A 201 3.39 -14.76 1.23
C HIS A 201 3.05 -16.14 0.69
N ALA A 202 1.82 -16.35 0.21
CA ALA A 202 1.30 -17.66 -0.16
C ALA A 202 1.41 -18.67 1.00
N VAL A 203 0.88 -18.29 2.17
CA VAL A 203 0.81 -19.13 3.38
C VAL A 203 -0.59 -19.06 3.98
N ALA A 204 -0.99 -20.05 4.77
CA ALA A 204 -2.21 -19.99 5.57
C ALA A 204 -1.89 -19.55 7.00
N ILE A 205 -2.58 -18.53 7.53
CA ILE A 205 -2.36 -18.02 8.89
C ILE A 205 -3.49 -18.54 9.78
N LEU A 206 -3.15 -19.21 10.88
CA LEU A 206 -4.12 -19.67 11.87
C LEU A 206 -4.43 -18.60 12.92
N ASP A 207 -5.55 -18.78 13.61
CA ASP A 207 -5.98 -17.93 14.74
C ASP A 207 -4.95 -17.92 15.87
N ASP A 208 -4.32 -19.06 16.11
CA ASP A 208 -3.25 -19.22 17.09
C ASP A 208 -2.06 -18.28 16.83
N ALA A 209 -1.68 -18.07 15.56
CA ALA A 209 -0.61 -17.15 15.19
C ALA A 209 -0.97 -15.69 15.52
N LEU A 210 -2.22 -15.29 15.31
CA LEU A 210 -2.67 -13.94 15.65
C LEU A 210 -2.67 -13.70 17.16
N LYS A 211 -3.08 -14.70 17.95
CA LYS A 211 -3.04 -14.64 19.42
C LYS A 211 -1.60 -14.50 19.90
N ALA A 212 -0.73 -15.37 19.41
CA ALA A 212 0.69 -15.35 19.72
C ALA A 212 1.33 -14.00 19.38
N ALA A 213 0.99 -13.42 18.22
CA ALA A 213 1.57 -12.15 17.77
C ALA A 213 1.23 -11.01 18.74
N ILE A 214 0.00 -10.98 19.27
CA ILE A 214 -0.40 -9.97 20.26
C ILE A 214 0.29 -10.24 21.60
N VAL A 215 0.13 -11.45 22.16
CA VAL A 215 0.58 -11.78 23.52
C VAL A 215 2.11 -11.70 23.64
N LEU A 216 2.83 -12.24 22.66
CA LEU A 216 4.29 -12.29 22.72
C LEU A 216 4.91 -10.91 22.46
N THR A 217 4.37 -10.11 21.54
CA THR A 217 4.91 -8.76 21.31
C THR A 217 4.58 -7.81 22.45
N ASP A 218 3.45 -7.97 23.15
CA ASP A 218 3.16 -7.21 24.36
C ASP A 218 4.15 -7.52 25.50
N ARG A 219 4.56 -8.79 25.62
CA ARG A 219 5.48 -9.22 26.68
C ARG A 219 6.94 -8.92 26.39
N PHE A 220 7.37 -9.14 25.14
CA PHE A 220 8.79 -9.16 24.79
C PHE A 220 9.24 -7.96 23.94
N VAL A 221 8.30 -7.18 23.40
CA VAL A 221 8.58 -5.99 22.56
C VAL A 221 7.80 -4.76 23.08
N PRO A 222 8.04 -4.32 24.33
CA PRO A 222 7.25 -3.25 24.97
C PRO A 222 7.52 -1.84 24.41
N ASP A 223 8.66 -1.63 23.75
CA ASP A 223 9.06 -0.32 23.24
C ASP A 223 8.36 0.07 21.92
N ARG A 224 7.72 -0.90 21.26
CA ARG A 224 6.91 -0.69 20.05
C ARG A 224 5.42 -0.71 20.42
N ALA A 225 4.61 -0.06 19.58
CA ALA A 225 3.17 0.02 19.78
C ALA A 225 2.39 -0.94 18.86
N ARG A 226 1.23 -1.39 19.32
CA ARG A 226 0.18 -2.00 18.50
C ARG A 226 -0.47 -0.97 17.59
N PRO A 227 -0.96 -1.39 16.40
CA PRO A 227 -0.92 -2.76 15.87
C PRO A 227 0.39 -3.13 15.17
N ASP A 228 1.28 -2.16 14.91
CA ASP A 228 2.48 -2.34 14.07
C ASP A 228 3.36 -3.52 14.51
N LYS A 229 3.75 -3.59 15.79
CA LYS A 229 4.64 -4.67 16.27
C LYS A 229 4.07 -6.08 16.05
N ALA A 230 2.75 -6.23 16.15
CA ALA A 230 2.09 -7.51 15.98
C ALA A 230 1.94 -7.87 14.50
N ILE A 231 1.69 -6.87 13.64
CA ILE A 231 1.68 -7.05 12.18
C ILE A 231 3.08 -7.45 11.69
N ASP A 232 4.12 -6.76 12.16
CA ASP A 232 5.50 -6.95 11.74
C ASP A 232 6.01 -8.37 12.05
N VAL A 233 5.84 -8.83 13.30
CA VAL A 233 6.23 -10.20 13.68
C VAL A 233 5.43 -11.25 12.92
N LEU A 234 4.14 -11.01 12.66
CA LEU A 234 3.32 -11.92 11.87
C LEU A 234 3.78 -11.97 10.41
N ASP A 235 4.12 -10.82 9.82
CA ASP A 235 4.63 -10.69 8.46
C ASP A 235 5.97 -11.44 8.29
N GLU A 236 6.87 -11.25 9.25
CA GLU A 236 8.16 -11.96 9.30
C GLU A 236 7.98 -13.48 9.47
N ALA A 237 7.03 -13.91 10.31
CA ALA A 237 6.70 -15.33 10.46
C ALA A 237 6.16 -15.93 9.15
N CYS A 238 5.36 -15.19 8.40
CA CYS A 238 4.88 -15.59 7.08
C CYS A 238 6.03 -15.69 6.06
N ALA A 239 6.90 -14.68 6.02
CA ALA A 239 8.06 -14.67 5.14
C ALA A 239 8.99 -15.85 5.42
N HIS A 240 9.24 -16.15 6.69
CA HIS A 240 10.06 -17.29 7.10
C HIS A 240 9.42 -18.65 6.73
N ALA A 241 8.11 -18.81 6.97
CA ALA A 241 7.39 -20.01 6.61
C ALA A 241 7.48 -20.28 5.10
N GLN A 242 7.33 -19.24 4.27
CA GLN A 242 7.46 -19.40 2.83
C GLN A 242 8.91 -19.63 2.38
N ALA A 243 9.89 -18.94 2.95
CA ALA A 243 11.30 -19.11 2.58
C ALA A 243 11.82 -20.52 2.87
N THR A 244 11.24 -21.20 3.87
CA THR A 244 11.62 -22.57 4.26
C THR A 244 10.76 -23.65 3.62
N ALA A 245 9.68 -23.27 2.94
CA ALA A 245 8.74 -24.20 2.35
C ALA A 245 9.32 -24.92 1.12
N ARG A 246 8.94 -26.19 0.97
CA ARG A 246 9.09 -26.93 -0.29
C ARG A 246 7.81 -26.81 -1.08
N VAL A 247 7.85 -26.08 -2.18
CA VAL A 247 6.67 -25.83 -3.02
C VAL A 247 6.52 -26.96 -4.03
N SER A 248 5.38 -27.67 -3.98
CA SER A 248 5.04 -28.65 -5.02
C SER A 248 4.71 -27.97 -6.37
N PRO A 249 4.81 -28.69 -7.51
CA PRO A 249 4.39 -28.15 -8.80
C PRO A 249 2.92 -27.73 -8.86
N GLU A 250 2.03 -28.43 -8.12
CA GLU A 250 0.60 -28.11 -8.04
C GLU A 250 0.37 -26.78 -7.31
N LEU A 251 1.03 -26.58 -6.18
CA LEU A 251 0.97 -25.34 -5.42
C LEU A 251 1.57 -24.16 -6.19
N ASP A 252 2.72 -24.36 -6.85
CA ASP A 252 3.34 -23.35 -7.70
C ASP A 252 2.42 -22.93 -8.87
N LYS A 253 1.71 -23.90 -9.46
CA LYS A 253 0.67 -23.61 -10.47
C LYS A 253 -0.45 -22.74 -9.87
N LEU A 254 -1.01 -23.11 -8.72
CA LEU A 254 -2.08 -22.32 -8.07
C LEU A 254 -1.62 -20.89 -7.71
N ILE A 255 -0.40 -20.73 -7.21
CA ILE A 255 0.18 -19.41 -6.90
C ILE A 255 0.29 -18.57 -8.17
N ARG A 256 0.76 -19.14 -9.28
CA ARG A 256 0.88 -18.44 -10.57
C ARG A 256 -0.47 -18.08 -11.16
N ASP A 257 -1.41 -19.00 -11.16
CA ASP A 257 -2.75 -18.77 -11.71
C ASP A 257 -3.48 -17.68 -10.92
N ARG A 258 -3.37 -17.68 -9.58
CA ARG A 258 -3.88 -16.59 -8.74
C ARG A 258 -3.22 -15.24 -9.06
N LYS A 259 -1.89 -15.20 -9.21
CA LYS A 259 -1.16 -13.97 -9.58
C LYS A 259 -1.60 -13.42 -10.94
N LYS A 260 -1.89 -14.29 -11.91
CA LYS A 260 -2.41 -13.88 -13.22
C LYS A 260 -3.79 -13.23 -13.08
N VAL A 261 -4.73 -13.88 -12.39
CA VAL A 261 -6.08 -13.32 -12.17
C VAL A 261 -6.00 -11.98 -11.43
N GLU A 262 -5.17 -11.88 -10.40
CA GLU A 262 -4.98 -10.62 -9.66
C GLU A 262 -4.39 -9.50 -10.54
N ALA A 263 -3.48 -9.84 -11.46
CA ALA A 263 -2.94 -8.89 -12.43
C ALA A 263 -3.99 -8.44 -13.47
N LEU A 264 -4.87 -9.34 -13.91
CA LEU A 264 -5.99 -9.02 -14.81
C LEU A 264 -6.98 -8.06 -14.15
N ILE A 265 -7.39 -8.37 -12.90
CA ILE A 265 -8.27 -7.49 -12.11
C ILE A 265 -7.65 -6.11 -11.93
N ARG A 266 -6.35 -6.04 -11.57
CA ARG A 266 -5.65 -4.76 -11.37
C ARG A 266 -5.57 -3.92 -12.65
N ARG A 267 -5.58 -4.54 -13.83
CA ARG A 267 -5.57 -3.85 -15.13
C ARG A 267 -6.96 -3.37 -15.56
N GLY A 268 -8.01 -3.68 -14.81
CA GLY A 268 -9.39 -3.35 -15.17
C GLY A 268 -9.90 -4.13 -16.39
N LEU A 269 -9.22 -5.22 -16.75
CA LEU A 269 -9.62 -6.05 -17.88
C LEU A 269 -10.83 -6.89 -17.48
N THR A 270 -11.85 -6.93 -18.34
CA THR A 270 -12.89 -7.95 -18.27
C THR A 270 -12.46 -9.16 -19.10
N GLU A 271 -13.10 -10.32 -18.91
CA GLU A 271 -12.71 -11.55 -19.63
C GLU A 271 -12.64 -11.37 -21.16
N GLU A 272 -13.38 -10.41 -21.72
CA GLU A 272 -13.43 -10.13 -23.16
C GLU A 272 -12.12 -9.55 -23.74
N GLU A 273 -11.28 -8.92 -22.91
CA GLU A 273 -9.97 -8.37 -23.31
C GLU A 273 -8.79 -9.22 -22.82
N GLY A 274 -9.07 -10.30 -22.08
CA GLY A 274 -8.07 -11.14 -21.40
C GLY A 274 -7.50 -12.29 -22.23
N THR A 275 -8.04 -12.58 -23.42
CA THR A 275 -7.39 -13.48 -24.38
C THR A 275 -6.33 -12.70 -25.16
N THR A 276 -5.17 -12.46 -24.55
CA THR A 276 -3.94 -12.44 -25.36
C THR A 276 -3.84 -13.81 -26.03
N PRO A 277 -3.63 -13.89 -27.35
CA PRO A 277 -3.30 -15.17 -27.97
C PRO A 277 -2.13 -15.75 -27.19
N GLU A 278 -2.19 -17.03 -26.79
CA GLU A 278 -0.96 -17.76 -26.51
C GLU A 278 -0.12 -17.67 -27.78
N GLU A 279 0.80 -16.71 -27.86
CA GLU A 279 1.94 -16.87 -28.74
C GLU A 279 2.71 -18.06 -28.17
N PRO A 280 2.77 -19.20 -28.87
CA PRO A 280 3.61 -20.29 -28.44
C PRO A 280 5.02 -19.71 -28.31
N MET A 281 5.73 -20.01 -27.22
CA MET A 281 7.17 -19.70 -27.19
C MET A 281 7.77 -20.26 -28.48
N PRO A 282 8.44 -19.43 -29.30
CA PRO A 282 9.00 -19.91 -30.54
C PRO A 282 9.95 -21.05 -30.19
N ASP A 283 9.78 -22.19 -30.88
CA ASP A 283 10.63 -23.36 -30.71
C ASP A 283 12.09 -22.90 -30.73
N LEU A 284 12.90 -23.40 -29.79
CA LEU A 284 14.30 -23.02 -29.65
C LEU A 284 15.07 -23.25 -30.97
N ALA A 285 14.63 -24.23 -31.79
CA ALA A 285 15.13 -24.42 -33.15
C ALA A 285 14.81 -23.24 -34.08
N THR A 286 13.62 -22.63 -33.96
CA THR A 286 13.19 -21.46 -34.75
C THR A 286 13.92 -20.19 -34.30
N VAL A 287 14.19 -20.04 -33.01
CA VAL A 287 14.98 -18.92 -32.47
C VAL A 287 16.44 -19.03 -32.90
N LEU A 288 17.03 -20.23 -32.86
CA LEU A 288 18.40 -20.46 -33.32
C LEU A 288 18.54 -20.31 -34.84
N GLN A 289 17.51 -20.66 -35.61
CA GLN A 289 17.47 -20.37 -37.05
C GLN A 289 17.43 -18.87 -37.33
N ARG A 290 16.57 -18.12 -36.63
CA ARG A 290 16.50 -16.65 -36.77
C ARG A 290 17.81 -15.96 -36.39
N PHE A 291 18.46 -16.41 -35.31
CA PHE A 291 19.78 -15.92 -34.93
C PHE A 291 20.88 -16.33 -35.93
N GLY A 292 20.73 -17.46 -36.62
CA GLY A 292 21.62 -17.89 -37.71
C GLY A 292 21.46 -17.03 -38.97
N GLU A 293 20.21 -16.71 -39.33
CA GLU A 293 19.87 -15.84 -40.47
C GLU A 293 20.33 -14.39 -40.25
N GLU A 294 20.20 -13.86 -39.03
CA GLU A 294 20.72 -12.52 -38.67
C GLU A 294 22.26 -12.42 -38.74
N ILE A 295 22.97 -13.51 -38.49
CA ILE A 295 24.44 -13.57 -38.62
C ILE A 295 24.88 -13.65 -40.08
N GLU A 296 24.12 -14.33 -40.95
CA GLU A 296 24.39 -14.35 -42.40
C GLU A 296 24.09 -13.01 -43.06
N GLU A 297 23.08 -12.27 -42.59
CA GLU A 297 22.75 -10.93 -43.08
C GLU A 297 23.84 -9.89 -42.74
N LEU A 298 24.48 -10.04 -41.58
CA LEU A 298 25.65 -9.24 -41.18
C LEU A 298 26.93 -9.56 -41.99
N LEU A 299 27.01 -10.72 -42.64
CA LEU A 299 28.17 -11.17 -43.41
C LEU A 299 28.02 -11.08 -44.94
N GLY A 300 26.95 -10.44 -45.42
CA GLY A 300 26.87 -9.92 -46.79
C GLY A 300 26.80 -10.99 -47.89
N GLY A 301 25.62 -11.58 -48.10
CA GLY A 301 25.28 -12.38 -49.27
C GLY A 301 23.88 -12.02 -49.82
N ARG A 302 23.76 -11.79 -51.13
CA ARG A 302 22.50 -11.43 -51.81
C ARG A 302 21.50 -12.61 -51.90
N PRO A 303 20.18 -12.35 -52.03
CA PRO A 303 19.16 -13.38 -51.89
C PRO A 303 18.90 -14.13 -53.22
N ALA A 304 18.52 -15.41 -53.11
CA ALA A 304 17.87 -16.16 -54.18
C ALA A 304 16.45 -16.54 -53.72
N GLY A 305 15.45 -16.03 -54.42
CA GLY A 305 14.05 -16.19 -54.05
C GLY A 305 13.49 -17.58 -54.31
N ARG A 306 12.30 -17.83 -53.74
CA ARG A 306 11.24 -18.66 -54.34
C ARG A 306 9.89 -18.36 -53.72
N THR A 307 8.93 -18.24 -54.61
CA THR A 307 7.47 -18.18 -54.43
C THR A 307 6.89 -19.55 -54.05
N ALA A 308 5.82 -19.58 -53.24
CA ALA A 308 4.52 -20.17 -53.58
C ALA A 308 3.65 -20.47 -52.35
N GLU A 309 2.42 -19.96 -52.42
CA GLU A 309 1.11 -20.38 -51.89
C GLU A 309 1.00 -21.66 -51.05
N THR A 310 0.15 -21.67 -50.00
CA THR A 310 -1.26 -22.14 -50.06
C THR A 310 -1.96 -22.19 -48.69
N ALA A 311 -3.28 -21.96 -48.77
CA ALA A 311 -4.38 -22.50 -47.95
C ALA A 311 -4.60 -22.01 -46.50
N ALA A 312 -5.60 -21.14 -46.37
CA ALA A 312 -6.36 -20.90 -45.14
C ALA A 312 -7.37 -22.04 -44.91
N PRO A 313 -7.61 -22.51 -43.67
CA PRO A 313 -8.74 -23.37 -43.39
C PRO A 313 -9.97 -22.54 -42.95
N GLU A 314 -11.10 -23.05 -43.41
CA GLU A 314 -12.45 -22.51 -43.31
C GLU A 314 -12.97 -22.47 -41.87
N LYS A 315 -13.82 -21.47 -41.59
CA LYS A 315 -14.57 -21.32 -40.35
C LYS A 315 -15.75 -22.29 -40.34
N GLU A 316 -15.62 -23.39 -39.60
CA GLU A 316 -16.70 -24.32 -39.33
C GLU A 316 -17.59 -23.77 -38.20
N ASN A 317 -18.77 -23.26 -38.57
CA ASN A 317 -19.85 -22.85 -37.66
C ASN A 317 -20.36 -24.08 -36.89
N ARG A 318 -20.17 -24.12 -35.57
CA ARG A 318 -20.83 -25.07 -34.67
C ARG A 318 -21.90 -24.39 -33.82
N PRO A 319 -22.96 -25.13 -33.45
CA PRO A 319 -24.22 -24.56 -32.97
C PRO A 319 -24.06 -23.93 -31.59
N SER A 320 -24.92 -22.94 -31.34
CA SER A 320 -25.11 -22.23 -30.07
C SER A 320 -25.46 -23.19 -28.92
N ASP A 321 -24.44 -23.72 -28.25
CA ASP A 321 -24.61 -24.37 -26.96
C ASP A 321 -24.64 -23.33 -25.85
N ARG A 322 -25.77 -23.31 -25.14
CA ARG A 322 -26.07 -22.70 -23.83
C ARG A 322 -24.95 -21.82 -23.28
N GLN A 323 -25.16 -20.50 -23.22
CA GLN A 323 -24.34 -19.57 -22.43
C GLN A 323 -24.27 -20.06 -20.97
N ALA A 324 -23.26 -20.89 -20.67
CA ALA A 324 -22.80 -21.09 -19.34
C ALA A 324 -22.29 -19.72 -18.88
N VAL A 325 -22.99 -19.12 -17.91
CA VAL A 325 -22.56 -17.87 -17.28
C VAL A 325 -21.14 -18.12 -16.78
N ARG A 326 -20.15 -17.52 -17.45
CA ARG A 326 -18.75 -17.66 -17.04
C ARG A 326 -18.59 -16.95 -15.70
N PRO A 327 -17.95 -17.59 -14.70
CA PRO A 327 -17.74 -16.96 -13.41
C PRO A 327 -16.89 -15.71 -13.59
N SER A 328 -17.27 -14.62 -12.92
CA SER A 328 -16.54 -13.36 -13.00
C SER A 328 -15.08 -13.54 -12.54
N LEU A 329 -14.18 -12.63 -12.93
CA LEU A 329 -12.79 -12.66 -12.43
C LEU A 329 -12.72 -12.62 -10.89
N GLU A 330 -13.70 -11.98 -10.24
CA GLU A 330 -13.82 -11.98 -8.78
C GLU A 330 -14.20 -13.36 -8.23
N ASP A 331 -15.16 -14.03 -8.87
CA ASP A 331 -15.54 -15.42 -8.50
C ASP A 331 -14.37 -16.39 -8.69
N GLN A 332 -13.63 -16.23 -9.78
CA GLN A 332 -12.41 -17.00 -10.06
C GLN A 332 -11.34 -16.74 -8.99
N ARG A 333 -11.15 -15.49 -8.58
CA ARG A 333 -10.22 -15.15 -7.49
C ARG A 333 -10.66 -15.83 -6.19
N ILE A 334 -11.94 -15.77 -5.83
CA ILE A 334 -12.48 -16.37 -4.59
C ILE A 334 -12.29 -17.89 -4.60
N ASP A 335 -12.56 -18.55 -5.73
CA ASP A 335 -12.35 -19.99 -5.87
C ASP A 335 -10.87 -20.37 -5.79
N LEU A 336 -9.98 -19.62 -6.47
CA LEU A 336 -8.53 -19.82 -6.39
C LEU A 336 -8.00 -19.60 -4.98
N ASP A 337 -8.45 -18.56 -4.28
CA ASP A 337 -8.06 -18.30 -2.89
C ASP A 337 -8.47 -19.47 -1.97
N ARG A 338 -9.68 -20.02 -2.16
CA ARG A 338 -10.16 -21.19 -1.40
C ARG A 338 -9.31 -22.43 -1.67
N ARG A 339 -9.04 -22.74 -2.94
CA ARG A 339 -8.23 -23.90 -3.34
C ARG A 339 -6.79 -23.76 -2.86
N LEU A 340 -6.20 -22.57 -3.04
CA LEU A 340 -4.85 -22.26 -2.59
C LEU A 340 -4.74 -22.44 -1.08
N ARG A 341 -5.70 -21.93 -0.30
CA ARG A 341 -5.70 -22.12 1.15
C ARG A 341 -5.74 -23.60 1.55
N ALA A 342 -6.65 -24.38 0.96
CA ALA A 342 -6.76 -25.81 1.24
C ALA A 342 -5.46 -26.55 0.91
N GLU A 343 -4.79 -26.17 -0.19
CA GLU A 343 -3.53 -26.77 -0.60
C GLU A 343 -2.36 -26.39 0.33
N LEU A 344 -2.31 -25.14 0.77
CA LEU A 344 -1.32 -24.65 1.73
C LEU A 344 -1.45 -25.38 3.07
N GLU A 345 -2.66 -25.58 3.55
CA GLU A 345 -2.94 -26.36 4.76
C GLU A 345 -2.55 -27.84 4.56
N ARG A 346 -2.85 -28.44 3.40
CA ARG A 346 -2.47 -29.83 3.06
C ARG A 346 -0.95 -30.04 3.05
N GLN A 347 -0.19 -29.07 2.56
CA GLN A 347 1.28 -29.13 2.48
C GLN A 347 1.98 -28.64 3.76
N GLY A 348 1.21 -28.19 4.76
CA GLY A 348 1.77 -27.69 6.02
C GLY A 348 2.43 -26.31 5.90
N LEU A 349 2.15 -25.54 4.85
CA LEU A 349 2.59 -24.14 4.71
C LEU A 349 1.65 -23.23 5.53
N VAL A 350 1.73 -23.42 6.84
CA VAL A 350 0.83 -22.82 7.81
C VAL A 350 1.64 -22.07 8.84
N VAL A 351 1.23 -20.84 9.14
CA VAL A 351 1.79 -20.02 10.21
C VAL A 351 0.95 -20.23 11.46
N THR A 352 1.59 -20.75 12.51
CA THR A 352 1.01 -20.96 13.84
C THR A 352 1.68 -20.07 14.87
N GLY A 353 1.24 -20.12 16.13
CA GLY A 353 1.91 -19.38 17.20
C GLY A 353 3.35 -19.83 17.45
N LYS A 354 3.75 -21.04 16.99
CA LYS A 354 5.14 -21.52 17.07
C LYS A 354 6.08 -20.72 16.18
N GLU A 355 5.68 -20.46 14.94
CA GLU A 355 6.47 -19.65 13.99
C GLU A 355 6.62 -18.21 14.52
N VAL A 356 5.52 -17.66 15.05
CA VAL A 356 5.53 -16.34 15.71
C VAL A 356 6.45 -16.32 16.92
N GLY A 357 6.37 -17.34 17.79
CA GLY A 357 7.26 -17.48 18.96
C GLY A 357 8.74 -17.54 18.59
N ARG A 358 9.07 -18.27 17.51
CA ARG A 358 10.43 -18.31 16.97
C ARG A 358 10.91 -16.93 16.54
N VAL A 359 10.11 -16.18 15.79
CA VAL A 359 10.45 -14.83 15.33
C VAL A 359 10.68 -13.88 16.50
N VAL A 360 9.74 -13.83 17.46
CA VAL A 360 9.91 -13.00 18.66
C VAL A 360 11.16 -13.41 19.43
N GLY A 361 11.40 -14.72 19.56
CA GLY A 361 12.59 -15.27 20.21
C GLY A 361 13.89 -14.84 19.56
N GLN A 362 13.96 -14.87 18.23
CA GLN A 362 15.11 -14.39 17.45
C GLN A 362 15.32 -12.89 17.65
N ALA A 363 14.26 -12.09 17.59
CA ALA A 363 14.33 -10.64 17.76
C ALA A 363 14.88 -10.21 19.13
N VAL A 364 14.57 -10.97 20.20
CA VAL A 364 15.00 -10.66 21.57
C VAL A 364 16.17 -11.51 22.07
N GLY A 365 16.71 -12.40 21.24
CA GLY A 365 17.81 -13.31 21.59
C GLY A 365 17.47 -14.34 22.67
N LYS A 366 16.21 -14.81 22.74
CA LYS A 366 15.74 -15.79 23.73
C LYS A 366 14.98 -16.94 23.07
N GLY A 367 15.08 -18.15 23.63
CA GLY A 367 14.20 -19.25 23.26
C GLY A 367 12.79 -18.97 23.77
N ILE A 368 11.86 -18.61 22.87
CA ILE A 368 10.46 -18.38 23.20
C ILE A 368 9.62 -19.47 22.55
N GLU A 369 8.89 -20.20 23.38
CA GLU A 369 7.91 -21.19 22.94
C GLU A 369 6.50 -20.67 23.20
N TRP A 370 5.60 -20.92 22.25
CA TRP A 370 4.18 -20.62 22.34
C TRP A 370 3.41 -21.90 22.68
N THR A 371 2.58 -21.85 23.72
CA THR A 371 1.83 -23.02 24.24
C THR A 371 0.31 -22.93 24.07
N GLY A 372 -0.21 -21.89 23.40
CA GLY A 372 -1.65 -21.69 23.16
C GLY A 372 -2.33 -20.73 24.13
#